data_AF-G0QF86-F1
#
_entry.id   AF-G0QF86-F1
#
_cell.length_a   1.000
_cell.length_b   1.000
_cell.length_c   1.000
_cell.angle_alpha   90.00
_cell.angle_beta   90.00
_cell.angle_gamma   90.00
#
_symmetry.space_group_name_H-M   'P 1'
#
loop_
_entity.id
_entity.type
_entity.pdbx_description
1 polymer ?
#
loop_
_entity_poly.entity_id
_entity_poly.type
_entity_poly.pdbx_seq_one_letter_code
_entity_poly.pdbx_strand_id
1 'polypeptide(L)'
;MKLKASVIDIDYRIYDSGEGEEVELRMFAKSHDGKNILAVERGFNPYFYALVDEGFTAEDVKDRIVSKEFQDDNGNSLSPVNVEIVERKRELSL
;
A
#
# COMPACT_ATOMS: atom_id res chain seq x y z
N MET A 1 22.25 1.95 9.60
CA MET A 1 23.15 0.87 9.15
C MET A 1 22.34 -0.07 8.25
N LYS A 2 22.79 -0.38 7.03
CA LYS A 2 22.01 -1.25 6.13
C LYS A 2 22.27 -2.72 6.47
N LEU A 3 21.25 -3.44 6.89
CA LEU A 3 21.31 -4.88 7.12
C LEU A 3 21.33 -5.59 5.75
N LYS A 4 22.36 -6.41 5.49
CA LYS A 4 22.41 -7.27 4.30
C LYS A 4 21.83 -8.64 4.67
N ALA A 5 20.67 -8.96 4.12
CA ALA A 5 19.99 -10.23 4.31
C ALA A 5 19.27 -10.65 3.03
N SER A 6 19.06 -11.94 2.87
CA SER A 6 18.24 -12.51 1.81
C SER A 6 16.86 -12.86 2.38
N VAL A 7 15.83 -12.23 1.84
CA VAL A 7 14.43 -12.55 2.18
C VAL A 7 14.10 -13.92 1.58
N ILE A 8 13.48 -14.78 2.39
CA ILE A 8 13.05 -16.13 2.04
C ILE A 8 11.55 -16.11 1.78
N ASP A 9 10.79 -15.44 2.64
CA ASP A 9 9.34 -15.40 2.59
C ASP A 9 8.82 -14.06 3.14
N ILE A 10 7.63 -13.68 2.68
CA ILE A 10 6.93 -12.47 3.12
C ILE A 10 5.45 -12.82 3.34
N ASP A 11 4.94 -12.49 4.52
CA ASP A 11 3.51 -12.54 4.80
C ASP A 11 3.01 -11.19 5.35
N TYR A 12 1.69 -11.09 5.55
CA TYR A 12 1.08 -9.97 6.24
C TYR A 12 0.32 -10.45 7.48
N ARG A 13 0.13 -9.53 8.42
CA ARG A 13 -0.71 -9.74 9.59
C ARG A 13 -1.55 -8.49 9.83
N ILE A 14 -2.82 -8.72 10.15
CA ILE A 14 -3.71 -7.70 10.73
C ILE A 14 -3.61 -7.81 12.25
N TYR A 15 -3.40 -6.70 12.95
CA TYR A 15 -3.34 -6.66 14.40
C TYR A 15 -4.06 -5.43 14.94
N ASP A 16 -4.58 -5.54 16.17
CA ASP A 16 -5.15 -4.41 16.91
C ASP A 16 -4.01 -3.57 17.52
N SER A 17 -3.90 -2.32 17.08
CA SER A 17 -2.90 -1.36 17.57
C SER A 17 -3.32 -0.64 18.86
N GLY A 18 -4.59 -0.77 19.28
CA GLY A 18 -5.22 0.07 20.30
C GLY A 18 -5.86 1.35 19.75
N GLU A 19 -5.54 1.73 18.51
CA GLU A 19 -6.17 2.83 17.77
C GLU A 19 -7.01 2.32 16.57
N GLY A 20 -7.06 1.00 16.37
CA GLY A 20 -7.73 0.33 15.26
C GLY A 20 -6.92 -0.84 14.71
N GLU A 21 -7.45 -1.49 13.67
CA GLU A 21 -6.74 -2.54 12.94
C GLU A 21 -5.64 -1.94 12.06
N GLU A 22 -4.43 -2.45 12.19
CA GLU A 22 -3.29 -2.11 11.34
C GLU A 22 -2.74 -3.33 10.61
N VAL A 23 -2.16 -3.10 9.44
CA VAL A 23 -1.46 -4.11 8.66
C VAL A 23 0.05 -3.97 8.87
N GLU A 24 0.71 -5.07 9.21
CA GLU A 24 2.17 -5.19 9.15
C GLU A 24 2.60 -6.25 8.13
N LEU A 25 3.66 -5.95 7.39
CA LEU A 25 4.35 -6.92 6.54
C LEU A 25 5.50 -7.54 7.33
N ARG A 26 5.59 -8.87 7.31
CA ARG A 26 6.64 -9.62 7.98
C ARG A 26 7.51 -10.30 6.95
N MET A 27 8.80 -9.98 6.98
CA MET A 27 9.80 -10.51 6.07
C MET A 27 10.71 -11.46 6.85
N PHE A 28 10.69 -12.74 6.49
CA PHE A 28 11.57 -13.76 7.03
C PHE A 28 12.84 -13.81 6.20
N ALA A 29 13.98 -13.56 6.83
CA ALA A 29 15.24 -13.44 6.12
C ALA A 29 16.37 -14.21 6.80
N LYS A 30 17.41 -14.52 6.01
CA LYS A 30 18.70 -15.01 6.49
C LYS A 30 19.77 -13.96 6.24
N SER A 31 20.53 -13.63 7.27
CA SER A 31 21.75 -12.84 7.09
C SER A 31 22.85 -13.68 6.45
N HIS A 32 23.90 -13.02 5.96
CA HIS A 32 25.09 -13.70 5.42
C HIS A 32 25.85 -14.54 6.46
N ASP A 33 25.72 -14.24 7.76
CA ASP A 33 26.28 -15.05 8.86
C ASP A 33 25.34 -16.17 9.33
N GLY A 34 24.22 -16.41 8.62
CA GLY A 34 23.32 -17.54 8.84
C GLY A 34 22.25 -17.33 9.91
N LYS A 35 22.14 -16.15 10.51
CA LYS A 35 21.12 -15.83 11.51
C LYS A 35 19.74 -15.66 10.87
N ASN A 36 18.72 -16.07 11.62
CA ASN A 36 17.32 -15.79 11.28
C ASN A 36 17.01 -14.33 11.63
N ILE A 37 16.41 -13.60 10.71
CA ILE A 37 15.94 -12.24 10.88
C ILE A 37 14.45 -12.20 10.59
N LEU A 38 13.69 -11.55 11.48
CA LEU A 38 12.32 -11.12 11.21
C LEU A 38 12.35 -9.60 11.08
N ALA A 39 12.16 -9.09 9.87
CA ALA A 39 11.97 -7.67 9.63
C ALA A 39 10.47 -7.38 9.51
N VAL A 40 10.01 -6.32 10.18
CA VAL A 40 8.60 -5.93 10.21
C VAL A 40 8.48 -4.53 9.65
N GLU A 41 7.65 -4.37 8.63
CA GLU A 41 7.29 -3.08 8.04
C GLU A 41 5.85 -2.74 8.42
N ARG A 42 5.62 -1.52 8.89
CA ARG A 42 4.31 -1.04 9.36
C ARG A 42 3.87 0.18 8.55
N GLY A 43 2.57 0.41 8.48
CA GLY A 43 2.01 1.52 7.70
C GLY A 43 2.00 1.27 6.19
N PHE A 44 2.11 0.00 5.77
CA PHE A 44 1.85 -0.36 4.39
C PHE A 44 0.35 -0.24 4.12
N ASN A 45 -0.01 0.70 3.24
CA ASN A 45 -1.39 0.90 2.80
C ASN A 45 -1.53 0.37 1.37
N PRO A 46 -2.40 -0.62 1.10
CA PRO A 46 -2.65 -1.07 -0.25
C PRO A 46 -3.22 0.08 -1.09
N TYR A 47 -2.77 0.19 -2.34
CA TYR A 47 -3.21 1.20 -3.29
C TYR A 47 -3.40 0.58 -4.67
N PHE A 48 -4.14 1.28 -5.53
CA PHE A 48 -4.33 0.90 -6.92
C PHE A 48 -4.28 2.15 -7.81
N TYR A 49 -4.02 1.93 -9.09
CA TYR A 49 -4.11 2.97 -10.11
C TYR A 49 -5.37 2.77 -10.95
N ALA A 50 -6.02 3.87 -11.31
CA ALA A 50 -7.12 3.89 -12.24
C ALA A 50 -6.84 4.92 -13.34
N LEU A 51 -7.35 4.64 -14.55
CA LEU A 51 -7.35 5.61 -15.62
C LEU A 51 -8.57 6.51 -15.49
N VAL A 52 -8.42 7.76 -15.90
CA VAL A 52 -9.52 8.71 -16.00
C VAL A 52 -10.21 8.49 -17.34
N ASP A 53 -11.53 8.27 -17.30
CA ASP A 53 -12.34 8.09 -18.52
C ASP A 53 -12.36 9.36 -19.37
N GLU A 54 -12.55 9.17 -20.69
CA GLU A 54 -12.71 10.28 -21.62
C GLU A 54 -13.88 11.18 -21.19
N GLY A 55 -13.64 12.49 -21.10
CA GLY A 55 -14.65 13.48 -20.69
C GLY A 55 -14.60 13.90 -19.22
N PHE A 56 -13.68 13.34 -18.41
CA PHE A 56 -13.40 13.82 -17.06
C PHE A 56 -11.96 14.35 -16.94
N THR A 57 -11.74 15.35 -16.10
CA THR A 57 -10.38 15.75 -15.68
C THR A 57 -9.92 14.90 -14.50
N ALA A 58 -8.60 14.79 -14.29
CA ALA A 58 -8.06 14.06 -13.15
C ALA A 58 -8.44 14.72 -11.82
N GLU A 59 -8.55 16.05 -11.83
CA GLU A 59 -9.03 16.87 -10.72
C GLU A 59 -10.49 16.56 -10.38
N ASP A 60 -11.38 16.49 -11.37
CA ASP A 60 -12.80 16.15 -11.15
C ASP A 60 -12.95 14.77 -10.51
N VAL A 61 -12.16 13.79 -10.96
CA VAL A 61 -12.18 12.42 -10.41
C VAL A 61 -11.63 12.41 -8.98
N LYS A 62 -10.55 13.14 -8.72
CA LYS A 62 -9.99 13.27 -7.37
C LYS A 62 -11.02 13.82 -6.38
N ASP A 63 -11.68 14.92 -6.73
CA ASP A 63 -12.68 15.54 -5.86
C ASP A 63 -13.88 14.62 -5.60
N ARG A 64 -14.29 13.84 -6.61
CA ARG A 64 -15.32 12.80 -6.45
C ARG A 64 -14.89 11.69 -5.51
N ILE A 65 -13.64 11.22 -5.58
CA ILE A 65 -13.15 10.17 -4.69
C ILE A 65 -13.09 10.70 -3.24
N VAL A 66 -12.56 11.91 -3.04
CA VAL A 66 -12.43 12.50 -1.70
C VAL A 66 -13.79 12.76 -1.04
N SER A 67 -14.81 13.13 -1.81
CA SER A 67 -16.14 13.45 -1.31
C SER A 67 -17.08 12.25 -1.19
N LYS A 68 -16.69 11.08 -1.72
CA LYS A 68 -17.52 9.89 -1.73
C LYS A 68 -17.30 9.05 -0.48
N GLU A 69 -18.40 8.56 0.09
CA GLU A 69 -18.37 7.51 1.10
C GLU A 69 -18.25 6.14 0.41
N PHE A 70 -17.19 5.38 0.74
CA PHE A 70 -17.05 4.00 0.29
C PHE A 70 -17.40 3.06 1.44
N GLN A 71 -17.85 1.85 1.09
CA GLN A 71 -18.14 0.81 2.06
C GLN A 71 -17.58 -0.52 1.57
N ASP A 72 -17.15 -1.38 2.49
CA ASP A 72 -16.84 -2.78 2.19
C ASP A 72 -18.11 -3.65 2.07
N ASP A 73 -17.93 -4.94 1.77
CA ASP A 73 -19.04 -5.90 1.66
C ASP A 73 -19.81 -6.13 2.96
N ASN A 74 -19.28 -5.67 4.11
CA ASN A 74 -19.90 -5.76 5.43
C ASN A 74 -20.55 -4.43 5.86
N GLY A 75 -20.50 -3.39 5.02
CA GLY A 75 -21.04 -2.07 5.32
C GLY A 75 -20.13 -1.18 6.18
N ASN A 76 -18.88 -1.58 6.41
CA ASN A 76 -17.91 -0.74 7.11
C ASN A 76 -17.46 0.41 6.21
N SER A 77 -17.41 1.62 6.75
CA SER A 77 -16.96 2.79 6.02
C SER A 77 -15.47 2.67 5.66
N LEU A 78 -15.16 2.89 4.38
CA LEU A 78 -13.81 2.95 3.84
C LEU A 78 -13.54 4.38 3.38
N SER A 79 -12.57 5.04 4.01
CA SER A 79 -12.12 6.36 3.60
C SER A 79 -10.76 6.26 2.91
N PRO A 80 -10.58 6.86 1.72
CA PRO A 80 -9.28 6.89 1.08
C PRO A 80 -8.30 7.69 1.94
N VAL A 81 -7.16 7.09 2.27
CA VAL A 81 -6.10 7.75 3.06
C VAL A 81 -5.42 8.86 2.25
N ASN A 82 -5.26 8.65 0.94
CA ASN A 82 -4.66 9.62 0.03
C ASN A 82 -5.18 9.41 -1.41
N VAL A 83 -5.20 10.49 -2.20
CA VAL A 83 -5.52 10.46 -3.64
C VAL A 83 -4.51 11.33 -4.39
N GLU A 84 -3.77 10.69 -5.29
CA GLU A 84 -2.68 11.31 -6.05
C GLU A 84 -2.96 11.24 -7.56
N ILE A 85 -2.75 12.35 -8.26
CA ILE A 85 -2.75 12.40 -9.72
C ILE A 85 -1.32 12.13 -10.17
N VAL A 86 -1.12 11.03 -10.88
CA VAL A 86 0.21 10.62 -11.35
C VAL A 86 0.26 10.56 -12.87
N GLU A 87 1.35 11.06 -13.44
CA GLU A 87 1.65 10.86 -14.87
C GLU A 87 2.57 9.67 -15.04
N ARG A 88 2.15 8.68 -15.84
CA ARG A 88 3.01 7.55 -16.17
C ARG A 88 4.14 8.04 -17.09
N LYS A 89 5.35 8.17 -16.55
CA LYS A 89 6.55 8.37 -17.39
C LYS A 89 6.73 7.16 -18.31
N ARG A 90 6.51 7.35 -19.61
CA ARG A 90 6.98 6.40 -20.62
C ARG A 90 8.46 6.65 -20.85
N GLU A 91 9.34 5.98 -20.11
CA GLU A 91 10.68 5.74 -20.62
C GLU A 91 10.57 4.66 -21.69
N LEU A 92 10.34 5.08 -22.93
CA LEU A 92 10.56 4.24 -24.10
C LEU A 92 12.05 4.25 -24.40
N SER A 93 12.80 3.38 -23.71
CA SER A 93 14.10 2.92 -24.19
C SER A 93 13.87 1.70 -25.08
N LEU A 94 13.91 1.91 -26.39
CA LEU A 94 14.18 0.87 -27.39
C LEU A 94 15.69 0.71 -27.52
#